data_AF-A0A939V4E3-F1
#
_entry.id   AF-A0A939V4E3-F1
#
_cell.length_a   1.000
_cell.length_b   1.000
_cell.length_c   1.000
_cell.angle_alpha   90.00
_cell.angle_beta   90.00
_cell.angle_gamma   90.00
#
_symmetry.space_group_name_H-M   'P 1'
#
loop_
_entity.id
_entity.type
_entity.pdbx_description
1 polymer ?
#
loop_
_entity_poly.entity_id
_entity_poly.type
_entity_poly.pdbx_seq_one_letter_code
_entity_poly.pdbx_strand_id
1 'polypeptide(L)'
;GTQANLWTESCTSNREAEYQYYPRLLALSEIAWLPTSKKNFLGFYKRLQHHEAVLQAKNITYAPHYFEPKELTPAEAAIAEAEDILANSNPGAVGYPSAAEADALRSALDALRSVAVPEGSPEGQAALSALNSQLSTYKSAPIILPKADCLYKIVSASTYFSKRFNGSSLYVKDNTLALHYTQQTEPEELWQFVPQDDGSYQIVSVLTGNAINISTSNGSAVRVNNASGSNLVIRKATKPSGTYTYIPGVVNIKRSRYNLYANLSGRDLTLVASTDSALCYPGTWRIEEITDYRPWVEKIVAKAEIVLEEATPGLIGQPTVEALEFLQTQVLDEARMKLNQGTVSQQDYLDIAARYAQFMSMERTTPLGLIDPAYYYLIRNVYFDTYYASDNPNTSGLLPKTLGDGDTFRWRIDRHDDGTVGLINKATETPAYVASDADEQRVKVGQDYAWKLAAVTTDQNQTGIGILSKSGTYSWYTNPRSWTYILLKPYEWGGSIWEFVKTDEEVTTAINEVSDGTANRSSISHHIFDLTGRRLSQAPVHGIYIQDRQKRCN
;
A
#
# COMPACT_ATOMS: atom_id res chain seq x y z
N GLY A 1 -5.50 -11.84 -54.76
CA GLY A 1 -4.52 -10.89 -54.18
C GLY A 1 -4.19 -11.30 -52.77
N THR A 2 -3.14 -10.73 -52.19
CA THR A 2 -2.70 -10.99 -50.81
C THR A 2 -2.54 -9.66 -50.09
N GLN A 3 -2.93 -9.60 -48.81
CA GLN A 3 -2.88 -8.38 -47.99
C GLN A 3 -2.49 -8.74 -46.56
N ALA A 4 -1.76 -7.86 -45.87
CA ALA A 4 -1.56 -7.92 -44.43
C ALA A 4 -2.02 -6.60 -43.81
N ASN A 5 -2.90 -6.70 -42.82
CA ASN A 5 -3.43 -5.54 -42.11
C ASN A 5 -2.57 -5.29 -40.85
N LEU A 6 -2.37 -4.02 -40.52
CA LEU A 6 -1.93 -3.61 -39.19
C LEU A 6 -3.07 -2.80 -38.57
N TRP A 7 -3.66 -3.35 -37.52
CA TRP A 7 -4.56 -2.61 -36.66
C TRP A 7 -3.73 -1.89 -35.60
N THR A 8 -4.10 -0.66 -35.26
CA THR A 8 -3.23 0.28 -34.53
C THR A 8 -3.74 0.60 -33.12
N GLU A 9 -4.56 -0.26 -32.52
CA GLU A 9 -5.12 -0.04 -31.18
C GLU A 9 -4.04 0.12 -30.09
N SER A 10 -2.91 -0.59 -30.23
CA SER A 10 -1.77 -0.55 -29.32
C SER A 10 -0.48 0.00 -29.97
N CYS A 11 -0.57 0.58 -31.16
CA CYS A 11 0.57 1.10 -31.91
C CYS A 11 0.55 2.64 -31.85
N THR A 12 1.39 3.21 -30.99
CA THR A 12 1.39 4.62 -30.63
C THR A 12 2.41 5.45 -31.40
N SER A 13 3.28 4.82 -32.19
CA SER A 13 4.30 5.51 -32.99
C SER A 13 4.65 4.79 -34.30
N ASN A 14 5.23 5.53 -35.25
CA ASN A 14 5.77 4.94 -36.49
C ASN A 14 6.84 3.88 -36.20
N ARG A 15 7.63 4.08 -35.14
CA ARG A 15 8.66 3.14 -34.71
C ARG A 15 8.06 1.79 -34.30
N GLU A 16 6.96 1.83 -33.54
CA GLU A 16 6.20 0.63 -33.18
C GLU A 16 5.53 0.00 -34.41
N ALA A 17 5.02 0.80 -35.34
CA ALA A 17 4.43 0.28 -36.57
C ALA A 17 5.48 -0.47 -37.42
N GLU A 18 6.66 0.12 -37.63
CA GLU A 18 7.78 -0.52 -38.31
C GLU A 18 8.20 -1.82 -37.62
N TYR A 19 8.32 -1.82 -36.28
CA TYR A 19 8.61 -3.01 -35.49
C TYR A 19 7.58 -4.12 -35.73
N GLN A 20 6.29 -3.77 -35.80
CA GLN A 20 5.23 -4.73 -36.10
C GLN A 20 5.27 -5.19 -37.57
N TYR A 21 5.69 -4.35 -38.52
CA TYR A 21 5.73 -4.69 -39.95
C TYR A 21 6.91 -5.58 -40.33
N TYR A 22 8.11 -5.28 -39.83
CA TYR A 22 9.35 -5.95 -40.25
C TYR A 22 9.84 -6.92 -39.18
N PRO A 23 10.27 -8.14 -39.55
CA PRO A 23 10.48 -8.63 -40.92
C PRO A 23 9.27 -9.32 -41.57
N ARG A 24 8.10 -9.39 -40.91
CA ARG A 24 6.97 -10.21 -41.42
C ARG A 24 6.45 -9.79 -42.80
N LEU A 25 6.56 -8.51 -43.18
CA LEU A 25 6.21 -8.06 -44.54
C LEU A 25 7.11 -8.65 -45.62
N LEU A 26 8.36 -8.99 -45.31
CA LEU A 26 9.25 -9.69 -46.25
C LEU A 26 8.70 -11.09 -46.55
N ALA A 27 8.19 -11.79 -45.54
CA ALA A 27 7.52 -13.07 -45.72
C ALA A 27 6.23 -12.93 -46.55
N LEU A 28 5.41 -11.90 -46.28
CA LEU A 28 4.22 -11.61 -47.07
C LEU A 28 4.55 -11.38 -48.56
N SER A 29 5.62 -10.62 -48.84
CA SER A 29 6.06 -10.33 -50.21
C SER A 29 6.43 -11.61 -50.96
N GLU A 30 7.08 -12.57 -50.29
CA GLU A 30 7.43 -13.86 -50.89
C GLU A 30 6.20 -14.73 -51.14
N ILE A 31 5.22 -14.72 -50.22
CA ILE A 31 3.95 -15.43 -50.40
C ILE A 31 3.15 -14.89 -51.59
N ALA A 32 3.12 -13.57 -51.74
CA ALA A 32 2.40 -12.89 -52.79
C ALA A 32 3.04 -13.07 -54.18
N TRP A 33 4.37 -13.21 -54.24
CA TRP A 33 5.11 -13.21 -55.51
C TRP A 33 5.53 -14.60 -56.01
N LEU A 34 5.98 -15.51 -55.12
CA LEU A 34 6.51 -16.80 -55.56
C LEU A 34 5.41 -17.84 -55.81
N PRO A 35 5.57 -18.70 -56.84
CA PRO A 35 4.69 -19.85 -57.04
C PRO A 35 4.87 -20.86 -55.89
N THR A 36 3.79 -21.57 -55.54
CA THR A 36 3.75 -22.48 -54.38
C THR A 36 4.89 -23.50 -54.36
N SER A 37 5.27 -24.07 -55.50
CA SER A 37 6.35 -25.07 -55.61
C SER A 37 7.75 -24.54 -55.26
N LYS A 38 7.95 -23.21 -55.25
CA LYS A 38 9.23 -22.57 -54.89
C LYS A 38 9.28 -22.08 -53.46
N LYS A 39 8.18 -22.14 -52.71
CA LYS A 39 8.10 -21.67 -51.33
C LYS A 39 8.86 -22.65 -50.43
N ASN A 40 9.90 -22.17 -49.77
CA ASN A 40 10.72 -22.96 -48.86
C ASN A 40 11.11 -22.09 -47.65
N PHE A 41 10.58 -22.42 -46.49
CA PHE A 41 10.79 -21.63 -45.28
C PHE A 41 12.27 -21.55 -44.88
N LEU A 42 13.01 -22.66 -44.92
CA LEU A 42 14.44 -22.66 -44.57
C LEU A 42 15.26 -21.79 -45.52
N GLY A 43 14.94 -21.81 -46.82
CA GLY A 43 15.55 -20.94 -47.82
C GLY A 43 15.23 -19.47 -47.60
N PHE A 44 13.97 -19.14 -47.29
CA PHE A 44 13.57 -17.79 -46.90
C PHE A 44 14.33 -17.32 -45.65
N TYR A 45 14.37 -18.15 -44.61
CA TYR A 45 15.03 -17.84 -43.35
C TYR A 45 16.53 -17.51 -43.52
N LYS A 46 17.25 -18.27 -44.34
CA LYS A 46 18.65 -17.98 -44.66
C LYS A 46 18.83 -16.65 -45.39
N ARG A 47 17.95 -16.32 -46.34
CA ARG A 47 17.96 -15.01 -47.02
C ARG A 47 17.56 -13.87 -46.08
N LEU A 48 16.64 -14.13 -45.16
CA LEU A 48 16.21 -13.15 -44.17
C LEU A 48 17.40 -12.63 -43.37
N GLN A 49 18.34 -13.49 -42.96
CA GLN A 49 19.56 -13.06 -42.26
C GLN A 49 20.32 -11.93 -43.00
N HIS A 50 20.34 -11.97 -44.34
CA HIS A 50 21.05 -10.97 -45.15
C HIS A 50 20.26 -9.66 -45.31
N HIS A 51 18.95 -9.69 -45.06
CA HIS A 51 18.11 -8.49 -45.08
C HIS A 51 18.31 -7.62 -43.84
N GLU A 52 18.94 -8.12 -42.77
CA GLU A 52 19.18 -7.34 -41.56
C GLU A 52 20.01 -6.09 -41.86
N ALA A 53 21.14 -6.26 -42.56
CA ALA A 53 22.01 -5.16 -42.94
C ALA A 53 21.28 -4.12 -43.82
N VAL A 54 20.31 -4.54 -44.62
CA VAL A 54 19.50 -3.65 -45.45
C VAL A 54 18.52 -2.84 -44.59
N LEU A 55 17.84 -3.50 -43.62
CA LEU A 55 16.93 -2.82 -42.70
C LEU A 55 17.68 -1.82 -41.83
N GLN A 56 18.86 -2.20 -41.31
CA GLN A 56 19.76 -1.32 -40.55
C GLN A 56 20.25 -0.14 -41.38
N ALA A 57 20.75 -0.38 -42.60
CA ALA A 57 21.21 0.70 -43.48
C ALA A 57 20.10 1.68 -43.89
N LYS A 58 18.84 1.22 -43.89
CA LYS A 58 17.65 2.05 -44.11
C LYS A 58 17.12 2.71 -42.85
N ASN A 59 17.71 2.44 -41.69
CA ASN A 59 17.26 2.92 -40.39
C ASN A 59 15.79 2.57 -40.09
N ILE A 60 15.34 1.38 -40.50
CA ILE A 60 13.99 0.87 -40.21
C ILE A 60 14.02 0.16 -38.85
N THR A 61 13.05 0.44 -37.98
CA THR A 61 12.89 -0.34 -36.74
C THR A 61 12.23 -1.68 -37.05
N TYR A 62 12.80 -2.80 -36.61
CA TYR A 62 12.28 -4.13 -36.90
C TYR A 62 12.30 -5.04 -35.66
N ALA A 63 11.46 -6.07 -35.68
CA ALA A 63 11.45 -7.10 -34.66
C ALA A 63 12.63 -8.08 -34.85
N PRO A 64 13.55 -8.21 -33.88
CA PRO A 64 14.82 -8.93 -34.09
C PRO A 64 14.70 -10.46 -34.00
N HIS A 65 13.55 -11.01 -33.60
CA HIS A 65 13.39 -12.42 -33.19
C HIS A 65 13.77 -13.50 -34.21
N TYR A 66 13.89 -13.16 -35.49
CA TYR A 66 14.25 -14.09 -36.57
C TYR A 66 15.62 -13.79 -37.19
N PHE A 67 16.38 -12.85 -36.63
CA PHE A 67 17.77 -12.61 -37.00
C PHE A 67 18.66 -13.32 -35.99
N GLU A 68 19.57 -14.14 -36.50
CA GLU A 68 20.57 -14.80 -35.68
C GLU A 68 21.54 -13.73 -35.15
N PRO A 69 21.84 -13.72 -33.86
CA PRO A 69 22.80 -12.78 -33.31
C PRO A 69 24.16 -12.98 -33.99
N LYS A 70 24.88 -11.88 -34.23
CA LYS A 70 26.26 -11.93 -34.71
C LYS A 70 27.07 -12.87 -33.81
N GLU A 71 27.67 -13.91 -34.38
CA GLU A 71 28.63 -14.74 -33.65
C GLU A 71 29.81 -13.86 -33.24
N LEU A 72 29.99 -13.72 -31.92
CA LEU A 72 31.10 -13.01 -31.33
C LEU A 72 32.29 -13.96 -31.22
N THR A 73 33.49 -13.45 -31.49
CA THR A 73 34.70 -14.19 -31.13
C THR A 73 34.79 -14.32 -29.60
N PRO A 74 35.54 -15.28 -29.05
CA PRO A 74 35.69 -15.41 -27.59
C PRO A 74 36.17 -14.12 -26.91
N ALA A 75 37.01 -13.32 -27.57
CA ALA A 75 37.46 -12.03 -27.09
C ALA A 75 36.35 -10.98 -27.13
N GLU A 76 35.62 -10.86 -28.24
CA GLU A 76 34.47 -9.96 -28.36
C GLU A 76 33.40 -10.27 -27.30
N ALA A 77 33.12 -11.55 -27.05
CA ALA A 77 32.15 -11.99 -26.04
C ALA A 77 32.59 -11.64 -24.60
N ALA A 78 33.87 -11.88 -24.26
CA ALA A 78 34.41 -11.55 -22.94
C ALA A 78 34.43 -10.02 -22.70
N ILE A 79 34.78 -9.24 -23.72
CA ILE A 79 34.73 -7.77 -23.68
C ILE A 79 33.29 -7.31 -23.45
N ALA A 80 32.34 -7.78 -24.27
CA ALA A 80 30.94 -7.38 -24.16
C ALA A 80 30.34 -7.72 -22.79
N GLU A 81 30.65 -8.89 -22.23
CA GLU A 81 30.20 -9.27 -20.90
C GLU A 81 30.82 -8.40 -19.79
N ALA A 82 32.13 -8.13 -19.86
CA ALA A 82 32.80 -7.28 -18.88
C ALA A 82 32.25 -5.84 -18.91
N GLU A 83 31.98 -5.31 -20.11
CA GLU A 83 31.36 -3.99 -20.27
C GLU A 83 29.94 -3.94 -19.72
N ASP A 84 29.09 -4.94 -20.02
CA ASP A 84 27.73 -5.00 -19.49
C ASP A 84 27.74 -5.09 -17.96
N ILE A 85 28.62 -5.91 -17.39
CA ILE A 85 28.77 -6.02 -15.93
C ILE A 85 29.22 -4.69 -15.32
N LEU A 86 30.23 -4.03 -15.88
CA LEU A 86 30.76 -2.77 -15.36
C LEU A 86 29.76 -1.62 -15.52
N ALA A 87 29.03 -1.56 -16.65
CA ALA A 87 28.02 -0.53 -16.91
C ALA A 87 26.82 -0.63 -15.96
N ASN A 88 26.46 -1.85 -15.56
CA ASN A 88 25.35 -2.09 -14.62
C ASN A 88 25.81 -2.24 -13.15
N SER A 89 27.11 -2.05 -12.87
CA SER A 89 27.65 -2.13 -11.52
C SER A 89 27.53 -0.80 -10.77
N ASN A 90 27.31 -0.88 -9.46
CA ASN A 90 27.46 0.23 -8.53
C ASN A 90 28.45 -0.20 -7.43
N PRO A 91 29.77 -0.18 -7.69
CA PRO A 91 30.75 -0.78 -6.81
C PRO A 91 30.75 -0.12 -5.42
N GLY A 92 30.73 -0.96 -4.38
CA GLY A 92 30.63 -0.49 -2.99
C GLY A 92 29.20 -0.23 -2.48
N ALA A 93 28.19 -0.25 -3.35
CA ALA A 93 26.78 -0.23 -2.94
C ALA A 93 26.30 -1.63 -2.53
N VAL A 94 25.21 -1.68 -1.75
CA VAL A 94 24.61 -2.94 -1.28
C VAL A 94 24.23 -3.85 -2.45
N GLY A 95 24.57 -5.13 -2.34
CA GLY A 95 24.32 -6.15 -3.36
C GLY A 95 25.41 -6.27 -4.43
N TYR A 96 26.34 -5.32 -4.50
CA TYR A 96 27.44 -5.31 -5.47
C TYR A 96 28.76 -5.78 -4.85
N PRO A 97 29.70 -6.31 -5.65
CA PRO A 97 31.09 -6.47 -5.23
C PRO A 97 31.75 -5.14 -4.83
N SER A 98 32.92 -5.24 -4.18
CA SER A 98 33.68 -4.06 -3.77
C SER A 98 34.21 -3.23 -4.95
N ALA A 99 34.56 -1.97 -4.70
CA ALA A 99 35.23 -1.11 -5.68
C ALA A 99 36.53 -1.75 -6.22
N ALA A 100 37.31 -2.40 -5.35
CA ALA A 100 38.55 -3.07 -5.74
C ALA A 100 38.31 -4.20 -6.76
N GLU A 101 37.23 -4.97 -6.60
CA GLU A 101 36.88 -6.04 -7.55
C GLU A 101 36.47 -5.47 -8.92
N ALA A 102 35.72 -4.36 -8.92
CA ALA A 102 35.32 -3.68 -10.14
C ALA A 102 36.52 -3.05 -10.87
N ASP A 103 37.45 -2.45 -10.14
CA ASP A 103 38.67 -1.87 -10.69
C ASP A 103 39.62 -2.94 -11.25
N ALA A 104 39.70 -4.10 -10.59
CA ALA A 104 40.44 -5.25 -11.11
C ALA A 104 39.82 -5.79 -12.42
N LEU A 105 38.48 -5.87 -12.51
CA LEU A 105 37.79 -6.23 -13.75
C LEU A 105 38.02 -5.21 -14.86
N ARG A 106 37.94 -3.91 -14.55
CA ARG A 106 38.23 -2.84 -15.52
C ARG A 106 39.67 -2.91 -16.02
N SER A 107 40.63 -3.13 -15.12
CA SER A 107 42.04 -3.27 -15.48
C SER A 107 42.30 -4.46 -16.41
N ALA A 108 41.64 -5.60 -16.17
CA ALA A 108 41.75 -6.77 -17.04
C ALA A 108 41.12 -6.53 -18.43
N LEU A 109 40.00 -5.81 -18.48
CA LEU A 109 39.34 -5.40 -19.72
C LEU A 109 40.24 -4.46 -20.55
N ASP A 110 40.80 -3.43 -19.90
CA ASP A 110 41.69 -2.46 -20.54
C ASP A 110 42.97 -3.13 -21.05
N ALA A 111 43.51 -4.09 -20.29
CA ALA A 111 44.66 -4.88 -20.71
C ALA A 111 44.38 -5.65 -22.00
N LEU A 112 43.25 -6.36 -22.10
CA LEU A 112 42.87 -7.07 -23.33
C LEU A 112 42.69 -6.12 -24.52
N ARG A 113 42.10 -4.94 -24.30
CA ARG A 113 41.92 -3.91 -25.35
C ARG A 113 43.23 -3.33 -25.86
N SER A 114 44.24 -3.23 -24.99
CA SER A 114 45.55 -2.67 -25.34
C SER A 114 46.38 -3.60 -26.23
N VAL A 115 46.03 -4.89 -26.34
CA VAL A 115 46.72 -5.84 -27.21
C VAL A 115 46.34 -5.57 -28.67
N ALA A 116 47.12 -4.72 -29.35
CA ALA A 116 46.98 -4.40 -30.77
C ALA A 116 47.35 -5.56 -31.73
N VAL A 117 47.59 -6.75 -31.20
CA VAL A 117 48.14 -7.90 -31.93
C VAL A 117 46.99 -8.71 -32.56
N PRO A 118 47.16 -9.29 -33.77
CA PRO A 118 46.15 -10.14 -34.39
C PRO A 118 45.58 -11.20 -33.46
N GLU A 119 44.28 -11.44 -33.63
CA GLU A 119 43.50 -12.43 -32.91
C GLU A 119 44.22 -13.79 -32.91
N GLY A 120 44.44 -14.36 -31.72
CA GLY A 120 45.13 -15.64 -31.55
C GLY A 120 46.63 -15.57 -31.23
N SER A 121 47.23 -14.37 -31.08
CA SER A 121 48.59 -14.24 -30.53
C SER A 121 48.72 -14.77 -29.09
N PRO A 122 49.91 -15.23 -28.66
CA PRO A 122 50.14 -15.67 -27.27
C PRO A 122 49.78 -14.60 -26.24
N GLU A 123 50.12 -13.33 -26.52
CA GLU A 123 49.81 -12.19 -25.66
C GLU A 123 48.29 -11.94 -25.57
N GLY A 124 47.59 -12.01 -26.70
CA GLY A 124 46.12 -11.87 -26.74
C GLY A 124 45.40 -13.01 -26.03
N GLN A 125 45.88 -14.25 -26.17
CA GLN A 125 45.34 -15.41 -25.46
C GLN A 125 45.56 -15.32 -23.95
N ALA A 126 46.72 -14.83 -23.52
CA ALA A 126 47.02 -14.59 -22.11
C ALA A 126 46.11 -13.50 -21.52
N ALA A 127 45.94 -12.38 -22.23
CA ALA A 127 45.06 -11.29 -21.81
C ALA A 127 43.58 -11.73 -21.74
N LEU A 128 43.11 -12.52 -22.71
CA LEU A 128 41.76 -13.08 -22.69
C LEU A 128 41.55 -14.03 -21.51
N SER A 129 42.55 -14.88 -21.22
CA SER A 129 42.50 -15.79 -20.07
C SER A 129 42.47 -15.03 -18.73
N ALA A 130 43.21 -13.93 -18.63
CA ALA A 130 43.20 -13.04 -17.49
C ALA A 130 41.82 -12.37 -17.30
N LEU A 131 41.22 -11.84 -18.37
CA LEU A 131 39.88 -11.25 -18.32
C LEU A 131 38.83 -12.29 -17.90
N ASN A 132 38.84 -13.49 -18.47
CA ASN A 132 37.92 -14.56 -18.10
C ASN A 132 38.07 -15.00 -16.63
N SER A 133 39.30 -15.06 -16.13
CA SER A 133 39.56 -15.32 -14.70
C SER A 133 39.01 -14.20 -13.83
N GLN A 134 39.16 -12.94 -14.25
CA GLN A 134 38.67 -11.80 -13.49
C GLN A 134 37.15 -11.68 -13.54
N LEU A 135 36.50 -12.01 -14.67
CA LEU A 135 35.05 -12.14 -14.77
C LEU A 135 34.52 -13.19 -13.77
N SER A 136 35.17 -14.35 -13.71
CA SER A 136 34.79 -15.42 -12.78
C SER A 136 34.98 -15.00 -11.32
N THR A 137 36.08 -14.31 -11.03
CA THR A 137 36.39 -13.75 -9.69
C THR A 137 35.34 -12.73 -9.29
N TYR A 138 35.05 -11.74 -10.14
CA TYR A 138 34.06 -10.70 -9.89
C TYR A 138 32.65 -11.27 -9.67
N LYS A 139 32.20 -12.19 -10.54
CA LYS A 139 30.90 -12.85 -10.41
C LYS A 139 30.78 -13.68 -9.13
N SER A 140 31.90 -14.18 -8.60
CA SER A 140 31.95 -15.01 -7.39
C SER A 140 32.21 -14.21 -6.11
N ALA A 141 32.73 -12.99 -6.21
CA ALA A 141 33.09 -12.13 -5.10
C ALA A 141 31.93 -11.91 -4.09
N PRO A 142 32.25 -11.73 -2.79
CA PRO A 142 31.27 -11.31 -1.79
C PRO A 142 30.61 -9.99 -2.19
N ILE A 143 29.35 -9.85 -1.81
CA ILE A 143 28.58 -8.62 -2.00
C ILE A 143 28.64 -7.77 -0.73
N ILE A 144 28.56 -6.44 -0.89
CA ILE A 144 28.33 -5.53 0.22
C ILE A 144 26.92 -5.78 0.79
N LEU A 145 26.82 -5.89 2.11
CA LEU A 145 25.55 -6.10 2.81
C LEU A 145 25.02 -4.78 3.42
N PRO A 146 23.72 -4.67 3.71
CA PRO A 146 23.15 -3.50 4.37
C PRO A 146 23.78 -3.23 5.74
N LYS A 147 23.85 -1.94 6.09
CA LYS A 147 24.31 -1.43 7.38
C LYS A 147 23.11 -1.09 8.27
N ALA A 148 23.29 -1.21 9.58
CA ALA A 148 22.21 -1.04 10.55
C ALA A 148 21.70 0.41 10.65
N ASP A 149 22.58 1.38 10.40
CA ASP A 149 22.36 2.81 10.57
C ASP A 149 21.84 3.51 9.31
N CYS A 150 21.65 2.79 8.21
CA CYS A 150 21.16 3.32 6.94
C CYS A 150 19.69 2.94 6.69
N LEU A 151 18.99 3.76 5.89
CA LEU A 151 17.66 3.45 5.37
C LEU A 151 17.74 2.98 3.93
N TYR A 152 16.86 2.05 3.56
CA TYR A 152 16.89 1.40 2.26
C TYR A 152 15.52 1.31 1.60
N LYS A 153 15.52 1.30 0.26
CA LYS A 153 14.42 0.77 -0.55
C LYS A 153 14.74 -0.65 -0.98
N ILE A 154 13.69 -1.46 -1.09
CA ILE A 154 13.76 -2.78 -1.72
C ILE A 154 13.03 -2.69 -3.06
N VAL A 155 13.78 -2.93 -4.13
CA VAL A 155 13.34 -2.72 -5.50
C VAL A 155 13.38 -4.04 -6.25
N SER A 156 12.32 -4.38 -6.98
CA SER A 156 12.26 -5.60 -7.78
C SER A 156 13.29 -5.52 -8.92
N ALA A 157 14.11 -6.57 -9.01
CA ALA A 157 15.03 -6.80 -10.12
C ALA A 157 14.41 -7.72 -11.19
N SER A 158 13.11 -8.01 -11.08
CA SER A 158 12.46 -8.97 -11.96
C SER A 158 12.27 -8.40 -13.36
N THR A 159 12.84 -9.09 -14.33
CA THR A 159 12.60 -8.83 -15.76
C THR A 159 11.65 -9.85 -16.39
N TYR A 160 11.18 -10.83 -15.60
CA TYR A 160 10.14 -11.79 -15.97
C TYR A 160 8.84 -11.05 -16.36
N PHE A 161 8.20 -11.47 -17.47
CA PHE A 161 7.12 -10.73 -18.15
C PHE A 161 7.52 -9.33 -18.67
N SER A 162 8.53 -9.29 -19.55
CA SER A 162 8.89 -8.09 -20.33
C SER A 162 9.32 -6.88 -19.52
N LYS A 163 10.13 -7.08 -18.46
CA LYS A 163 10.66 -6.00 -17.60
C LYS A 163 9.61 -5.17 -16.85
N ARG A 164 8.34 -5.62 -16.82
CA ARG A 164 7.21 -4.85 -16.26
C ARG A 164 7.41 -4.42 -14.81
N PHE A 165 8.17 -5.19 -14.03
CA PHE A 165 8.35 -4.98 -12.59
C PHE A 165 9.78 -4.60 -12.22
N ASN A 166 10.65 -4.36 -13.21
CA ASN A 166 12.00 -3.90 -12.93
C ASN A 166 11.92 -2.45 -12.45
N GLY A 167 12.41 -2.16 -11.24
CA GLY A 167 12.29 -0.82 -10.63
C GLY A 167 11.05 -0.64 -9.74
N SER A 168 10.15 -1.62 -9.67
CA SER A 168 9.00 -1.58 -8.75
C SER A 168 9.47 -1.63 -7.30
N SER A 169 9.00 -0.70 -6.47
CA SER A 169 9.36 -0.61 -5.05
C SER A 169 8.36 -1.36 -4.15
N LEU A 170 8.93 -1.97 -3.10
CA LEU A 170 8.20 -2.68 -2.06
C LEU A 170 7.64 -1.72 -1.01
N TYR A 171 6.36 -1.87 -0.66
CA TYR A 171 5.70 -1.07 0.37
C TYR A 171 4.77 -1.90 1.26
N VAL A 172 4.40 -1.33 2.41
CA VAL A 172 3.43 -1.91 3.35
C VAL A 172 1.99 -1.54 2.96
N LYS A 173 1.12 -2.54 2.83
CA LYS A 173 -0.34 -2.38 2.61
C LYS A 173 -1.10 -3.32 3.53
N ASP A 174 -1.93 -2.79 4.44
CA ASP A 174 -2.84 -3.56 5.29
C ASP A 174 -2.16 -4.77 5.97
N ASN A 175 -1.04 -4.55 6.67
CA ASN A 175 -0.25 -5.61 7.33
C ASN A 175 0.35 -6.69 6.40
N THR A 176 0.30 -6.46 5.09
CA THR A 176 0.94 -7.27 4.05
C THR A 176 1.93 -6.43 3.26
N LEU A 177 2.68 -7.07 2.37
CA LEU A 177 3.55 -6.38 1.44
C LEU A 177 2.92 -6.33 0.05
N ALA A 178 3.16 -5.22 -0.64
CA ALA A 178 2.77 -5.03 -2.02
C ALA A 178 3.89 -4.34 -2.83
N LEU A 179 3.72 -4.32 -4.16
CA LEU A 179 4.61 -3.61 -5.08
C LEU A 179 3.87 -2.49 -5.81
N HIS A 180 4.53 -1.34 -5.95
CA HIS A 180 4.08 -0.32 -6.88
C HIS A 180 4.40 -0.74 -8.32
N TYR A 181 3.50 -0.46 -9.27
CA TYR A 181 3.74 -0.72 -10.68
C TYR A 181 4.89 0.11 -11.26
N THR A 182 5.10 1.31 -10.72
CA THR A 182 6.20 2.21 -11.05
C THR A 182 6.95 2.54 -9.77
N GLN A 183 8.20 3.02 -9.89
CA GLN A 183 8.91 3.55 -8.74
C GLN A 183 8.13 4.74 -8.19
N GLN A 184 7.85 4.71 -6.89
CA GLN A 184 7.22 5.81 -6.17
C GLN A 184 8.20 6.35 -5.12
N THR A 185 7.82 7.40 -4.41
CA THR A 185 8.49 7.85 -3.20
C THR A 185 7.40 7.98 -2.17
N GLU A 186 7.26 6.96 -1.32
CA GLU A 186 6.17 6.84 -0.35
C GLU A 186 6.73 6.43 1.02
N PRO A 187 6.34 7.05 2.14
CA PRO A 187 6.94 6.76 3.44
C PRO A 187 6.85 5.27 3.85
N GLU A 188 5.85 4.54 3.34
CA GLU A 188 5.69 3.09 3.50
C GLU A 188 6.71 2.20 2.75
N GLU A 189 7.62 2.78 1.95
CA GLU A 189 8.64 2.04 1.16
C GLU A 189 10.00 1.93 1.82
N LEU A 190 10.23 2.59 2.97
CA LEU A 190 11.54 2.60 3.61
C LEU A 190 11.72 1.49 4.65
N TRP A 191 12.90 0.89 4.62
CA TRP A 191 13.26 -0.28 5.40
C TRP A 191 14.57 -0.08 6.14
N GLN A 192 14.64 -0.58 7.37
CA GLN A 192 15.86 -0.79 8.13
C GLN A 192 16.24 -2.27 8.12
N PHE A 193 17.53 -2.55 8.00
CA PHE A 193 18.08 -3.90 8.07
C PHE A 193 18.80 -4.07 9.40
N VAL A 194 18.09 -4.61 10.39
CA VAL A 194 18.59 -4.79 11.76
C VAL A 194 19.38 -6.10 11.83
N PRO A 195 20.72 -6.07 11.94
CA PRO A 195 21.55 -7.27 11.94
C PRO A 195 21.27 -8.12 13.18
N GLN A 196 21.41 -9.43 13.03
CA GLN A 196 21.27 -10.44 14.07
C GLN A 196 22.61 -11.17 14.28
N ASP A 197 22.78 -11.80 15.45
CA ASP A 197 24.03 -12.50 15.83
C ASP A 197 24.42 -13.63 14.86
N ASP A 198 23.44 -14.23 14.18
CA ASP A 198 23.63 -15.31 13.20
C ASP A 198 23.99 -14.80 11.78
N GLY A 199 24.18 -13.48 11.61
CA GLY A 199 24.46 -12.84 10.33
C GLY A 199 23.24 -12.69 9.42
N SER A 200 22.04 -12.97 9.93
CA SER A 200 20.77 -12.61 9.29
C SER A 200 20.34 -11.19 9.68
N TYR A 201 19.20 -10.76 9.14
CA TYR A 201 18.61 -9.46 9.39
C TYR A 201 17.13 -9.60 9.72
N GLN A 202 16.65 -8.79 10.66
CA GLN A 202 15.25 -8.39 10.67
C GLN A 202 15.09 -7.18 9.74
N ILE A 203 14.16 -7.26 8.79
CA ILE A 203 13.87 -6.15 7.87
C ILE A 203 12.62 -5.45 8.38
N VAL A 204 12.78 -4.21 8.85
CA VAL A 204 11.77 -3.46 9.60
C VAL A 204 11.30 -2.28 8.76
N SER A 205 9.99 -2.11 8.63
CA SER A 205 9.39 -0.92 8.02
C SER A 205 9.67 0.30 8.90
N VAL A 206 10.26 1.34 8.33
CA VAL A 206 10.57 2.58 9.07
C VAL A 206 9.30 3.23 9.60
N LEU A 207 8.24 3.24 8.78
CA LEU A 207 6.99 3.90 9.13
C LEU A 207 6.19 3.16 10.21
N THR A 208 6.13 1.82 10.14
CA THR A 208 5.25 1.05 11.05
C THR A 208 5.98 0.40 12.22
N GLY A 209 7.31 0.30 12.16
CA GLY A 209 8.11 -0.46 13.13
C GLY A 209 7.91 -1.97 13.05
N ASN A 210 7.08 -2.46 12.10
CA ASN A 210 6.82 -3.88 11.92
C ASN A 210 7.84 -4.52 10.96
N ALA A 211 8.19 -5.76 11.25
CA ALA A 211 9.18 -6.52 10.52
C ALA A 211 8.57 -7.53 9.56
N ILE A 212 9.27 -7.81 8.46
CA ILE A 212 8.86 -8.78 7.43
C ILE A 212 8.85 -10.20 8.00
N ASN A 213 7.75 -10.91 7.80
CA ASN A 213 7.58 -12.31 8.16
C ASN A 213 7.31 -13.17 6.91
N ILE A 214 8.35 -13.92 6.49
CA ILE A 214 8.24 -14.93 5.43
C ILE A 214 7.83 -16.28 6.04
N SER A 215 6.72 -16.84 5.54
CA SER A 215 6.23 -18.19 5.90
C SER A 215 7.20 -19.30 5.45
N THR A 216 7.19 -20.43 6.15
CA THR A 216 7.92 -21.65 5.76
C THR A 216 7.08 -22.57 4.87
N SER A 217 6.10 -22.03 4.14
CA SER A 217 5.25 -22.77 3.21
C SER A 217 5.14 -22.03 1.87
N ASN A 218 5.34 -22.77 0.77
CA ASN A 218 5.39 -22.20 -0.58
C ASN A 218 4.02 -21.62 -0.98
N GLY A 219 4.00 -20.43 -1.57
CA GLY A 219 2.79 -19.71 -1.97
C GLY A 219 2.07 -19.00 -0.82
N SER A 220 2.53 -19.11 0.43
CA SER A 220 1.92 -18.42 1.57
C SER A 220 2.25 -16.93 1.55
N ALA A 221 1.28 -16.08 1.90
CA ALA A 221 1.44 -14.63 1.97
C ALA A 221 2.54 -14.21 2.96
N VAL A 222 3.29 -13.17 2.58
CA VAL A 222 4.26 -12.49 3.45
C VAL A 222 3.53 -11.40 4.24
N ARG A 223 3.81 -11.32 5.55
CA ARG A 223 3.16 -10.38 6.47
C ARG A 223 4.15 -9.38 7.06
N VAL A 224 3.63 -8.25 7.53
CA VAL A 224 4.37 -7.17 8.20
C VAL A 224 3.51 -6.60 9.33
N ASN A 225 3.33 -7.39 10.39
CA ASN A 225 2.32 -7.14 11.42
C ASN A 225 2.83 -7.25 12.87
N ASN A 226 4.12 -7.53 13.06
CA ASN A 226 4.75 -7.66 14.36
C ASN A 226 6.09 -6.93 14.37
N ALA A 227 6.49 -6.36 15.51
CA ALA A 227 7.80 -5.73 15.67
C ALA A 227 8.98 -6.71 15.46
N SER A 228 8.80 -7.99 15.79
CA SER A 228 9.80 -9.05 15.56
C SER A 228 9.40 -9.91 14.36
N GLY A 229 10.30 -9.97 13.37
CA GLY A 229 10.08 -10.62 12.08
C GLY A 229 10.87 -11.91 11.91
N SER A 230 10.90 -12.42 10.68
CA SER A 230 11.75 -13.55 10.34
C SER A 230 13.23 -13.13 10.31
N ASN A 231 14.13 -14.02 10.72
CA ASN A 231 15.56 -13.90 10.45
C ASN A 231 15.81 -14.13 8.95
N LEU A 232 16.10 -13.06 8.21
CA LEU A 232 16.24 -13.06 6.77
C LEU A 232 17.71 -12.96 6.35
N VAL A 233 18.10 -13.82 5.43
CA VAL A 233 19.44 -13.86 4.89
C VAL A 233 19.42 -13.22 3.50
N ILE A 234 20.38 -12.32 3.27
CA ILE A 234 20.61 -11.68 1.98
C ILE A 234 21.75 -12.42 1.28
N ARG A 235 21.52 -12.84 0.05
CA ARG A 235 22.51 -13.54 -0.77
C ARG A 235 22.45 -13.04 -2.20
N LYS A 236 23.61 -12.97 -2.86
CA LYS A 236 23.70 -12.82 -4.32
C LYS A 236 22.84 -13.89 -5.00
N ALA A 237 22.05 -13.48 -5.99
CA ALA A 237 21.27 -14.43 -6.78
C ALA A 237 22.19 -15.18 -7.75
N THR A 238 22.20 -16.52 -7.67
CA THR A 238 23.13 -17.36 -8.43
C THR A 238 22.46 -18.45 -9.27
N LYS A 239 21.15 -18.65 -9.14
CA LYS A 239 20.42 -19.66 -9.93
C LYS A 239 20.17 -19.11 -11.34
N PRO A 240 20.79 -19.65 -12.39
CA PRO A 240 20.66 -19.13 -13.75
C PRO A 240 19.22 -19.22 -14.29
N SER A 241 18.90 -18.39 -15.28
CA SER A 241 17.60 -18.35 -15.95
C SER A 241 17.74 -17.85 -17.38
N GLY A 242 17.35 -18.66 -18.38
CA GLY A 242 17.55 -18.32 -19.78
C GLY A 242 19.04 -18.04 -20.08
N THR A 243 19.33 -16.87 -20.65
CA THR A 243 20.70 -16.41 -20.92
C THR A 243 21.36 -15.72 -19.71
N TYR A 244 20.64 -15.49 -18.62
CA TYR A 244 21.15 -14.79 -17.44
C TYR A 244 21.85 -15.77 -16.50
N THR A 245 23.16 -15.60 -16.36
CA THR A 245 24.02 -16.36 -15.43
C THR A 245 24.52 -15.51 -14.26
N TYR A 246 24.49 -14.19 -14.41
CA TYR A 246 24.83 -13.20 -13.39
C TYR A 246 24.14 -11.88 -13.71
N ILE A 247 23.69 -11.15 -12.68
CA ILE A 247 23.19 -9.77 -12.83
C ILE A 247 23.81 -8.95 -11.68
N PRO A 248 24.62 -7.90 -11.95
CA PRO A 248 25.24 -7.09 -10.90
C PRO A 248 24.21 -6.55 -9.92
N GLY A 249 24.48 -6.60 -8.61
CA GLY A 249 23.64 -6.00 -7.57
C GLY A 249 22.37 -6.77 -7.19
N VAL A 250 22.09 -7.90 -7.84
CA VAL A 250 20.84 -8.65 -7.64
C VAL A 250 20.99 -9.68 -6.53
N VAL A 251 20.06 -9.63 -5.58
CA VAL A 251 20.02 -10.50 -4.40
C VAL A 251 18.71 -11.27 -4.30
N ASN A 252 18.75 -12.39 -3.58
CA ASN A 252 17.58 -13.00 -2.97
C ASN A 252 17.54 -12.62 -1.49
N ILE A 253 16.35 -12.31 -0.99
CA ILE A 253 16.06 -12.11 0.44
C ILE A 253 15.26 -13.34 0.89
N LYS A 254 15.75 -14.09 1.88
CA LYS A 254 15.21 -15.43 2.16
C LYS A 254 15.21 -15.83 3.63
N ARG A 255 14.22 -16.65 4.00
CA ARG A 255 14.18 -17.43 5.23
C ARG A 255 14.36 -18.91 4.89
N SER A 256 15.44 -19.54 5.34
CA SER A 256 15.76 -20.95 5.00
C SER A 256 15.78 -21.19 3.48
N ARG A 257 14.83 -21.92 2.90
CA ARG A 257 14.69 -22.15 1.45
C ARG A 257 13.65 -21.28 0.76
N TYR A 258 12.96 -20.39 1.50
CA TYR A 258 11.86 -19.58 1.01
C TYR A 258 12.29 -18.13 0.81
N ASN A 259 12.22 -17.65 -0.43
CA ASN A 259 12.54 -16.30 -0.85
C ASN A 259 11.32 -15.40 -0.75
N LEU A 260 11.55 -14.12 -0.50
CA LEU A 260 10.59 -13.04 -0.73
C LEU A 260 10.30 -13.00 -2.21
N TYR A 261 9.05 -13.25 -2.61
CA TYR A 261 8.69 -13.45 -4.01
C TYR A 261 7.41 -12.70 -4.36
N ALA A 262 7.43 -11.90 -5.43
CA ALA A 262 6.27 -11.20 -5.90
C ALA A 262 5.32 -12.12 -6.67
N ASN A 263 4.09 -12.25 -6.18
CA ASN A 263 3.03 -12.96 -6.85
C ASN A 263 2.41 -12.08 -7.94
N LEU A 264 2.68 -12.44 -9.20
CA LEU A 264 2.25 -11.67 -10.37
C LEU A 264 0.95 -12.19 -11.02
N SER A 265 0.26 -13.13 -10.37
CA SER A 265 -0.92 -13.80 -10.94
C SER A 265 -2.26 -13.10 -10.66
N GLY A 266 -2.27 -12.05 -9.82
CA GLY A 266 -3.49 -11.36 -9.37
C GLY A 266 -3.57 -9.89 -9.77
N ARG A 267 -4.73 -9.27 -9.50
CA ARG A 267 -4.95 -7.82 -9.69
C ARG A 267 -4.12 -6.99 -8.70
N ASP A 268 -3.93 -7.50 -7.49
CA ASP A 268 -3.04 -6.94 -6.47
C ASP A 268 -1.66 -7.61 -6.53
N LEU A 269 -0.61 -6.79 -6.68
CA LEU A 269 0.78 -7.25 -6.64
C LEU A 269 1.22 -7.50 -5.20
N THR A 270 0.98 -8.73 -4.72
CA THR A 270 1.29 -9.15 -3.34
C THR A 270 2.56 -9.98 -3.26
N LEU A 271 3.11 -10.16 -2.06
CA LEU A 271 4.30 -10.97 -1.81
C LEU A 271 3.93 -12.32 -1.17
N VAL A 272 4.62 -13.37 -1.60
CA VAL A 272 4.50 -14.74 -1.08
C VAL A 272 5.88 -15.34 -0.79
N ALA A 273 5.91 -16.38 0.02
CA ALA A 273 7.07 -17.23 0.21
C ALA A 273 7.22 -18.17 -0.99
N SER A 274 8.38 -18.19 -1.66
CA SER A 274 8.63 -19.08 -2.80
C SER A 274 9.95 -19.80 -2.70
N THR A 275 10.02 -21.05 -3.13
CA THR A 275 11.31 -21.75 -3.26
C THR A 275 12.10 -21.32 -4.51
N ASP A 276 11.53 -20.51 -5.39
CA ASP A 276 12.23 -20.04 -6.57
C ASP A 276 13.15 -18.85 -6.25
N SER A 277 14.37 -18.93 -6.77
CA SER A 277 15.45 -17.97 -6.59
C SER A 277 16.15 -17.65 -7.91
N ALA A 278 15.55 -18.04 -9.05
CA ALA A 278 16.14 -17.86 -10.37
C ALA A 278 16.37 -16.38 -10.70
N LEU A 279 17.43 -16.08 -11.43
CA LEU A 279 17.66 -14.74 -11.98
C LEU A 279 16.47 -14.29 -12.84
N CYS A 280 16.25 -12.98 -12.87
CA CYS A 280 15.12 -12.31 -13.56
C CYS A 280 13.72 -12.59 -13.00
N TYR A 281 13.57 -13.63 -12.16
CA TYR A 281 12.26 -14.02 -11.64
C TYR A 281 11.80 -13.09 -10.51
N PRO A 282 10.50 -13.12 -10.15
CA PRO A 282 9.91 -12.24 -9.14
C PRO A 282 10.44 -12.39 -7.70
N GLY A 283 11.42 -13.27 -7.46
CA GLY A 283 12.12 -13.43 -6.18
C GLY A 283 13.49 -12.74 -6.11
N THR A 284 13.78 -11.84 -7.04
CA THR A 284 15.06 -11.13 -7.16
C THR A 284 14.90 -9.64 -6.90
N TRP A 285 15.84 -9.08 -6.15
CA TRP A 285 15.72 -7.74 -5.55
C TRP A 285 17.03 -6.96 -5.69
N ARG A 286 16.91 -5.64 -5.68
CA ARG A 286 17.97 -4.66 -5.39
C ARG A 286 17.65 -3.99 -4.07
N ILE A 287 18.70 -3.62 -3.34
CA ILE A 287 18.60 -2.89 -2.09
C ILE A 287 19.32 -1.57 -2.31
N GLU A 288 18.58 -0.46 -2.27
CA GLU A 288 19.08 0.87 -2.61
C GLU A 288 19.15 1.72 -1.35
N GLU A 289 20.35 2.21 -1.01
CA GLU A 289 20.56 3.09 0.14
C GLU A 289 19.99 4.48 -0.13
N ILE A 290 19.26 5.01 0.84
CA ILE A 290 18.73 6.37 0.79
C ILE A 290 19.72 7.32 1.43
N THR A 291 20.14 8.32 0.65
CA THR A 291 21.08 9.37 1.08
C THR A 291 20.47 10.78 1.01
N ASP A 292 19.35 10.94 0.28
CA ASP A 292 18.54 12.16 0.25
C ASP A 292 17.16 11.89 0.85
N TYR A 293 16.89 12.52 2.00
CA TYR A 293 15.67 12.34 2.77
C TYR A 293 14.60 13.41 2.47
N ARG A 294 14.94 14.48 1.75
CA ARG A 294 14.01 15.57 1.44
C ARG A 294 12.77 15.09 0.68
N PRO A 295 12.87 14.29 -0.40
CA PRO A 295 11.69 13.84 -1.14
C PRO A 295 10.70 13.03 -0.29
N TRP A 296 11.21 12.32 0.72
CA TRP A 296 10.39 11.51 1.62
C TRP A 296 9.62 12.36 2.62
N VAL A 297 10.23 13.42 3.14
CA VAL A 297 9.55 14.41 3.98
C VAL A 297 8.51 15.20 3.19
N GLU A 298 8.85 15.63 1.97
CA GLU A 298 7.91 16.30 1.06
C GLU A 298 6.68 15.43 0.77
N LYS A 299 6.87 14.11 0.67
CA LYS A 299 5.74 13.19 0.50
C LYS A 299 4.85 13.09 1.74
N ILE A 300 5.43 13.03 2.94
CA ILE A 300 4.66 13.04 4.19
C ILE A 300 3.83 14.34 4.28
N VAL A 301 4.43 15.49 3.93
CA VAL A 301 3.74 16.79 3.84
C VAL A 301 2.53 16.70 2.90
N ALA A 302 2.73 16.23 1.66
CA ALA A 302 1.65 16.12 0.68
C ALA A 302 0.52 15.20 1.16
N LYS A 303 0.83 14.07 1.79
CA LYS A 303 -0.19 13.17 2.37
C LYS A 303 -0.94 13.83 3.52
N ALA A 304 -0.24 14.53 4.41
CA ALA A 304 -0.85 15.23 5.54
C ALA A 304 -1.81 16.33 5.06
N GLU A 305 -1.42 17.09 4.04
CA GLU A 305 -2.25 18.14 3.43
C GLU A 305 -3.55 17.57 2.83
N ILE A 306 -3.45 16.49 2.05
CA ILE A 306 -4.64 15.82 1.48
C ILE A 306 -5.59 15.38 2.61
N VAL A 307 -5.07 14.77 3.67
CA VAL A 307 -5.90 14.34 4.80
C VAL A 307 -6.56 15.54 5.50
N LEU A 308 -5.85 16.65 5.69
CA LEU A 308 -6.42 17.86 6.30
C LEU A 308 -7.48 18.52 5.41
N GLU A 309 -7.33 18.45 4.08
CA GLU A 309 -8.27 19.00 3.10
C GLU A 309 -9.54 18.14 2.97
N GLU A 310 -9.40 16.82 2.96
CA GLU A 310 -10.51 15.89 2.72
C GLU A 310 -11.23 15.42 3.99
N ALA A 311 -10.60 15.55 5.17
CA ALA A 311 -11.19 15.06 6.42
C ALA A 311 -12.48 15.82 6.77
N THR A 312 -13.48 15.07 7.24
CA THR A 312 -14.73 15.62 7.77
C THR A 312 -14.83 15.29 9.26
N PRO A 313 -14.36 16.17 10.17
CA PRO A 313 -14.36 15.90 11.61
C PRO A 313 -15.78 15.60 12.11
N GLY A 314 -15.91 14.59 12.96
CA GLY A 314 -17.22 14.17 13.50
C GLY A 314 -18.01 13.24 12.59
N LEU A 315 -17.51 12.89 11.40
CA LEU A 315 -18.05 11.79 10.60
C LEU A 315 -17.38 10.48 11.00
N ILE A 316 -18.14 9.39 11.09
CA ILE A 316 -17.64 8.07 11.50
C ILE A 316 -16.51 7.61 10.57
N GLY A 317 -15.42 7.09 11.17
CA GLY A 317 -14.23 6.64 10.45
C GLY A 317 -13.27 7.76 10.04
N GLN A 318 -13.69 9.03 10.09
CA GLN A 318 -12.82 10.17 9.85
C GLN A 318 -11.90 10.45 11.06
N PRO A 319 -10.72 11.06 10.84
CA PRO A 319 -9.86 11.52 11.92
C PRO A 319 -10.64 12.39 12.93
N THR A 320 -10.36 12.23 14.23
CA THR A 320 -10.92 13.14 15.25
C THR A 320 -10.30 14.53 15.13
N VAL A 321 -10.90 15.52 15.80
CA VAL A 321 -10.36 16.89 15.85
C VAL A 321 -8.95 16.89 16.45
N GLU A 322 -8.72 16.11 17.50
CA GLU A 322 -7.42 15.95 18.16
C GLU A 322 -6.39 15.31 17.22
N ALA A 323 -6.81 14.34 16.39
CA ALA A 323 -5.94 13.72 15.40
C ALA A 323 -5.53 14.70 14.29
N LEU A 324 -6.45 15.55 13.82
CA LEU A 324 -6.15 16.56 12.81
C LEU A 324 -5.28 17.69 13.36
N GLU A 325 -5.52 18.11 14.61
CA GLU A 325 -4.65 19.09 15.28
C GLU A 325 -3.23 18.54 15.48
N PHE A 326 -3.11 17.26 15.84
CA PHE A 326 -1.82 16.59 15.90
C PHE A 326 -1.15 16.51 14.53
N LEU A 327 -1.88 16.13 13.47
CA LEU A 327 -1.35 16.07 12.11
C LEU A 327 -0.84 17.45 11.64
N GLN A 328 -1.60 18.51 11.89
CA GLN A 328 -1.19 19.87 11.52
C GLN A 328 0.06 20.30 12.30
N THR A 329 0.01 20.24 13.63
CA THR A 329 1.01 20.90 14.47
C THR A 329 2.26 20.05 14.71
N GLN A 330 2.10 18.74 14.88
CA GLN A 330 3.19 17.85 15.23
C GLN A 330 3.83 17.21 14.00
N VAL A 331 3.11 17.09 12.87
CA VAL A 331 3.67 16.48 11.65
C VAL A 331 3.94 17.56 10.59
N LEU A 332 2.92 18.28 10.14
CA LEU A 332 3.02 19.16 8.98
C LEU A 332 3.90 20.39 9.25
N ASP A 333 3.69 21.10 10.36
CA ASP A 333 4.46 22.29 10.70
C ASP A 333 5.94 21.97 10.95
N GLU A 334 6.21 20.89 11.68
CA GLU A 334 7.57 20.37 11.92
C GLU A 334 8.26 19.97 10.61
N ALA A 335 7.58 19.22 9.74
CA ALA A 335 8.13 18.81 8.45
C ALA A 335 8.47 20.01 7.55
N ARG A 336 7.58 21.01 7.46
CA ARG A 336 7.82 22.25 6.72
C ARG A 336 8.99 23.05 7.30
N MET A 337 9.09 23.12 8.63
CA MET A 337 10.22 23.76 9.29
C MET A 337 11.54 23.11 8.88
N LYS A 338 11.62 21.76 8.92
CA LYS A 338 12.82 21.02 8.51
C LYS A 338 13.16 21.22 7.03
N LEU A 339 12.15 21.22 6.15
CA LEU A 339 12.34 21.49 4.72
C LEU A 339 12.86 22.92 4.47
N ASN A 340 12.47 23.90 5.28
CA ASN A 340 12.96 25.29 5.14
C ASN A 340 14.40 25.49 5.64
N GLN A 341 14.95 24.56 6.43
CA GLN A 341 16.32 24.63 6.95
C GLN A 341 17.39 24.17 5.94
N GLY A 342 16.99 23.72 4.74
CA GLY A 342 17.91 23.28 3.68
C GLY A 342 18.06 21.76 3.61
N THR A 343 19.14 21.19 4.14
CA THR A 343 19.38 19.74 4.08
C THR A 343 18.55 19.03 5.15
N VAL A 344 17.80 17.99 4.75
CA VAL A 344 17.06 17.11 5.67
C VAL A 344 17.95 15.93 6.05
N SER A 345 18.24 15.76 7.34
CA SER A 345 19.03 14.62 7.82
C SER A 345 18.18 13.35 7.94
N GLN A 346 18.84 12.19 8.05
CA GLN A 346 18.14 10.93 8.35
C GLN A 346 17.32 11.02 9.64
N GLN A 347 17.86 11.67 10.68
CA GLN A 347 17.19 11.81 11.96
C GLN A 347 15.94 12.70 11.85
N ASP A 348 16.02 13.79 11.08
CA ASP A 348 14.85 14.64 10.84
C ASP A 348 13.72 13.84 10.18
N TYR A 349 14.05 13.02 9.18
CA TYR A 349 13.07 12.14 8.55
C TYR A 349 12.48 11.11 9.52
N LEU A 350 13.33 10.44 10.32
CA LEU A 350 12.87 9.45 11.31
C LEU A 350 11.91 10.06 12.33
N ASP A 351 12.23 11.25 12.83
CA ASP A 351 11.37 11.97 13.79
C ASP A 351 10.01 12.33 13.17
N ILE A 352 10.00 12.81 11.92
CA ILE A 352 8.77 13.15 11.20
C ILE A 352 7.95 11.89 10.88
N ALA A 353 8.61 10.83 10.40
CA ALA A 353 7.96 9.56 10.08
C ALA A 353 7.32 8.91 11.32
N ALA A 354 7.99 8.97 12.47
CA ALA A 354 7.45 8.46 13.73
C ALA A 354 6.19 9.21 14.17
N ARG A 355 6.17 10.54 14.03
CA ARG A 355 4.97 11.36 14.33
C ARG A 355 3.85 11.08 13.32
N TYR A 356 4.18 10.94 12.05
CA TYR A 356 3.18 10.56 11.05
C TYR A 356 2.59 9.16 11.33
N ALA A 357 3.42 8.21 11.76
CA ALA A 357 2.95 6.90 12.21
C ALA A 357 2.04 6.98 13.43
N GLN A 358 2.38 7.84 14.41
CA GLN A 358 1.52 8.12 15.56
C GLN A 358 0.15 8.62 15.09
N PHE A 359 0.10 9.61 14.19
CA PHE A 359 -1.15 10.09 13.60
C PHE A 359 -1.98 8.96 12.97
N MET A 360 -1.34 8.07 12.19
CA MET A 360 -2.04 6.95 11.56
C MET A 360 -2.63 5.96 12.59
N SER A 361 -2.06 5.89 13.80
CA SER A 361 -2.56 5.07 14.91
C SER A 361 -3.57 5.77 15.82
N MET A 362 -3.75 7.09 15.68
CA MET A 362 -4.70 7.85 16.50
C MET A 362 -6.14 7.40 16.21
N GLU A 363 -6.97 7.48 17.25
CA GLU A 363 -8.37 7.09 17.17
C GLU A 363 -9.10 7.85 16.06
N ARG A 364 -9.96 7.13 15.35
CA ARG A 364 -10.91 7.70 14.38
C ARG A 364 -12.26 7.84 15.05
N THR A 365 -13.06 8.80 14.60
CA THR A 365 -14.41 9.04 15.12
C THR A 365 -15.22 7.74 15.12
N THR A 366 -15.60 7.27 16.32
CA THR A 366 -16.39 6.04 16.50
C THR A 366 -17.89 6.36 16.60
N PRO A 367 -18.78 5.40 16.28
CA PRO A 367 -20.22 5.58 16.52
C PRO A 367 -20.52 5.95 17.98
N LEU A 368 -19.85 5.29 18.93
CA LEU A 368 -20.02 5.55 20.35
C LEU A 368 -19.60 6.98 20.71
N GLY A 369 -18.48 7.47 20.18
CA GLY A 369 -17.97 8.81 20.43
C GLY A 369 -18.92 9.94 19.98
N LEU A 370 -19.79 9.68 19.00
CA LEU A 370 -20.78 10.64 18.50
C LEU A 370 -22.07 10.71 19.32
N ILE A 371 -22.28 9.75 20.23
CA ILE A 371 -23.45 9.77 21.11
C ILE A 371 -23.29 10.84 22.20
N ASP A 372 -24.33 11.59 22.47
CA ASP A 372 -24.43 12.52 23.58
C ASP A 372 -25.52 11.98 24.52
N PRO A 373 -25.16 11.36 25.65
CA PRO A 373 -26.13 10.69 26.51
C PRO A 373 -27.16 11.66 27.12
N ALA A 374 -26.94 12.98 27.03
CA ALA A 374 -27.89 13.98 27.47
C ALA A 374 -29.12 14.12 26.55
N TYR A 375 -29.13 13.51 25.36
CA TYR A 375 -30.21 13.66 24.38
C TYR A 375 -30.81 12.32 23.96
N TYR A 376 -32.09 12.37 23.57
CA TYR A 376 -32.73 11.26 22.89
C TYR A 376 -32.32 11.19 21.42
N TYR A 377 -32.32 9.96 20.88
CA TYR A 377 -31.99 9.67 19.48
C TYR A 377 -33.15 8.96 18.78
N LEU A 378 -33.29 9.22 17.48
CA LEU A 378 -34.04 8.35 16.58
C LEU A 378 -33.06 7.35 15.96
N ILE A 379 -33.43 6.08 15.86
CA ILE A 379 -32.61 5.04 15.25
C ILE A 379 -33.17 4.75 13.86
N ARG A 380 -32.59 5.34 12.81
CA ARG A 380 -33.04 5.22 11.42
C ARG A 380 -32.27 4.11 10.71
N ASN A 381 -32.93 3.30 9.90
CA ASN A 381 -32.24 2.32 9.07
C ASN A 381 -31.54 3.05 7.91
N VAL A 382 -30.29 2.74 7.61
CA VAL A 382 -29.54 3.44 6.55
C VAL A 382 -29.93 2.94 5.15
N TYR A 383 -30.21 1.64 5.01
CA TYR A 383 -30.59 1.05 3.74
C TYR A 383 -32.06 1.35 3.38
N PHE A 384 -32.94 1.28 4.38
CA PHE A 384 -34.34 1.67 4.28
C PHE A 384 -34.56 3.00 5.01
N ASP A 385 -34.01 4.07 4.46
CA ASP A 385 -33.88 5.44 5.04
C ASP A 385 -35.18 6.13 5.49
N THR A 386 -36.34 5.58 5.16
CA THR A 386 -37.64 6.05 5.63
C THR A 386 -38.13 5.35 6.91
N TYR A 387 -37.44 4.30 7.36
CA TYR A 387 -37.86 3.45 8.49
C TYR A 387 -36.96 3.65 9.72
N TYR A 388 -37.61 3.69 10.87
CA TYR A 388 -37.00 3.89 12.17
C TYR A 388 -37.35 2.74 13.10
N ALA A 389 -36.48 2.42 14.05
CA ALA A 389 -36.78 1.49 15.12
C ALA A 389 -37.79 2.12 16.09
N SER A 390 -38.96 1.50 16.18
CA SER A 390 -40.02 1.88 17.11
C SER A 390 -40.32 0.71 18.03
N ASP A 391 -40.61 1.03 19.29
CA ASP A 391 -41.29 0.07 20.16
C ASP A 391 -42.68 -0.26 19.59
N ASN A 392 -43.10 -1.52 19.74
CA ASN A 392 -44.43 -1.96 19.33
C ASN A 392 -45.36 -1.94 20.54
N PRO A 393 -46.31 -1.01 20.66
CA PRO A 393 -47.19 -0.96 21.83
C PRO A 393 -48.07 -2.21 21.99
N ASN A 394 -48.20 -3.03 20.94
CA ASN A 394 -49.03 -4.25 20.94
C ASN A 394 -48.25 -5.53 21.26
N THR A 395 -46.91 -5.50 21.28
CA THR A 395 -46.07 -6.69 21.53
C THR A 395 -44.79 -6.27 22.27
N SER A 396 -44.13 -7.14 23.02
CA SER A 396 -42.82 -6.82 23.63
C SER A 396 -41.63 -6.76 22.66
N GLY A 397 -41.86 -6.42 21.39
CA GLY A 397 -40.90 -6.47 20.29
C GLY A 397 -40.73 -5.13 19.59
N LEU A 398 -39.58 -4.90 18.96
CA LEU A 398 -39.37 -3.72 18.12
C LEU A 398 -39.85 -3.97 16.69
N LEU A 399 -40.32 -2.93 16.02
CA LEU A 399 -40.63 -2.96 14.58
C LEU A 399 -39.97 -1.79 13.82
N PRO A 400 -39.65 -1.98 12.53
CA PRO A 400 -39.34 -0.88 11.63
C PRO A 400 -40.63 -0.14 11.27
N LYS A 401 -40.67 1.17 11.43
CA LYS A 401 -41.87 1.98 11.13
C LYS A 401 -41.47 3.33 10.55
N THR A 402 -42.27 3.86 9.62
CA THR A 402 -42.09 5.23 9.13
C THR A 402 -42.24 6.22 10.28
N LEU A 403 -41.38 7.24 10.32
CA LEU A 403 -41.39 8.24 11.39
C LEU A 403 -42.77 8.87 11.53
N GLY A 404 -43.27 8.87 12.74
CA GLY A 404 -44.46 9.61 13.14
C GLY A 404 -44.22 10.30 14.48
N ASP A 405 -45.22 11.03 14.94
CA ASP A 405 -45.13 11.71 16.23
C ASP A 405 -45.29 10.70 17.38
N GLY A 406 -44.37 10.75 18.35
CA GLY A 406 -44.48 9.98 19.60
C GLY A 406 -43.16 9.49 20.18
N ASP A 407 -43.20 9.13 21.45
CA ASP A 407 -42.01 8.71 22.21
C ASP A 407 -41.52 7.30 21.87
N THR A 408 -42.31 6.49 21.17
CA THR A 408 -41.93 5.11 20.81
C THR A 408 -40.74 5.05 19.85
N PHE A 409 -40.41 6.15 19.18
CA PHE A 409 -39.26 6.29 18.28
C PHE A 409 -38.00 6.85 18.96
N ARG A 410 -38.12 7.32 20.21
CA ARG A 410 -37.04 8.02 20.92
C ARG A 410 -36.30 7.07 21.83
N TRP A 411 -34.98 7.14 21.77
CA TRP A 411 -34.08 6.22 22.45
C TRP A 411 -33.06 6.99 23.28
N ARG A 412 -33.00 6.70 24.58
CA ARG A 412 -31.88 7.09 25.43
C ARG A 412 -30.79 6.04 25.25
N ILE A 413 -29.54 6.49 25.15
CA ILE A 413 -28.38 5.62 25.00
C ILE A 413 -27.53 5.70 26.25
N ASP A 414 -27.61 4.66 27.07
CA ASP A 414 -26.86 4.56 28.31
C ASP A 414 -25.51 3.90 28.00
N ARG A 415 -24.41 4.60 28.26
CA ARG A 415 -23.05 4.08 28.02
C ARG A 415 -22.59 3.23 29.18
N HIS A 416 -21.90 2.13 28.89
CA HIS A 416 -21.24 1.30 29.88
C HIS A 416 -19.72 1.47 29.82
N ASP A 417 -19.03 1.21 30.95
CA ASP A 417 -17.58 1.34 31.07
C ASP A 417 -16.78 0.39 30.15
N ASP A 418 -17.41 -0.70 29.69
CA ASP A 418 -16.82 -1.69 28.78
C ASP A 418 -16.95 -1.31 27.29
N GLY A 419 -17.43 -0.10 26.98
CA GLY A 419 -17.63 0.40 25.62
C GLY A 419 -18.89 -0.11 24.94
N THR A 420 -19.78 -0.81 25.66
CA THR A 420 -21.12 -1.17 25.18
C THR A 420 -22.16 -0.12 25.53
N VAL A 421 -23.37 -0.27 25.00
CA VAL A 421 -24.50 0.60 25.28
C VAL A 421 -25.77 -0.17 25.61
N GLY A 422 -26.56 0.39 26.52
CA GLY A 422 -27.99 0.12 26.64
C GLY A 422 -28.77 1.04 25.70
N LEU A 423 -29.78 0.50 25.02
CA LEU A 423 -30.71 1.27 24.18
C LEU A 423 -32.09 1.27 24.84
N ILE A 424 -32.47 2.37 25.48
CA ILE A 424 -33.69 2.46 26.31
C ILE A 424 -34.74 3.23 25.54
N ASN A 425 -35.90 2.62 25.31
CA ASN A 425 -37.00 3.31 24.65
C ASN A 425 -37.66 4.30 25.60
N LYS A 426 -37.87 5.53 25.15
CA LYS A 426 -38.48 6.59 25.97
C LYS A 426 -39.93 6.30 26.36
N ALA A 427 -40.73 5.69 25.48
CA ALA A 427 -42.14 5.46 25.77
C ALA A 427 -42.36 4.42 26.87
N THR A 428 -41.52 3.38 26.91
CA THR A 428 -41.66 2.29 27.88
C THR A 428 -40.64 2.33 29.01
N GLU A 429 -39.61 3.17 28.91
CA GLU A 429 -38.45 3.20 29.81
C GLU A 429 -37.81 1.80 29.97
N THR A 430 -37.85 1.01 28.89
CA THR A 430 -37.29 -0.34 28.89
C THR A 430 -36.16 -0.50 27.87
N PRO A 431 -35.10 -1.24 28.25
CA PRO A 431 -33.98 -1.53 27.36
C PRO A 431 -34.35 -2.55 26.26
N ALA A 432 -33.77 -2.35 25.08
CA ALA A 432 -33.84 -3.32 24.00
C ALA A 432 -32.85 -4.47 24.21
N TYR A 433 -33.27 -5.71 23.93
CA TYR A 433 -32.47 -6.93 24.10
C TYR A 433 -32.83 -8.02 23.09
N VAL A 434 -32.03 -9.08 23.09
CA VAL A 434 -32.31 -10.35 22.40
C VAL A 434 -32.21 -11.51 23.37
N ALA A 435 -33.07 -12.52 23.20
CA ALA A 435 -33.10 -13.68 24.09
C ALA A 435 -31.90 -14.62 23.90
N SER A 436 -31.32 -14.63 22.70
CA SER A 436 -30.09 -15.35 22.39
C SER A 436 -29.32 -14.64 21.28
N ASP A 437 -28.02 -14.87 21.24
CA ASP A 437 -27.09 -14.31 20.27
C ASP A 437 -27.01 -15.22 19.04
N ALA A 438 -28.07 -15.20 18.22
CA ALA A 438 -28.22 -16.08 17.06
C ALA A 438 -28.98 -15.38 15.93
N ASP A 439 -28.83 -15.91 14.72
CA ASP A 439 -29.60 -15.46 13.55
C ASP A 439 -31.11 -15.62 13.80
N GLU A 440 -31.88 -14.72 13.19
CA GLU A 440 -33.35 -14.66 13.22
C GLU A 440 -34.00 -14.35 14.57
N GLN A 441 -33.20 -14.05 15.60
CA GLN A 441 -33.73 -13.66 16.90
C GLN A 441 -34.35 -12.26 16.84
N ARG A 442 -35.61 -12.16 17.28
CA ARG A 442 -36.31 -10.87 17.35
C ARG A 442 -35.76 -9.99 18.45
N VAL A 443 -35.61 -8.70 18.16
CA VAL A 443 -35.25 -7.69 19.16
C VAL A 443 -36.51 -7.33 19.96
N LYS A 444 -36.37 -7.37 21.28
CA LYS A 444 -37.43 -7.17 22.27
C LYS A 444 -37.09 -6.01 23.19
N VAL A 445 -38.05 -5.58 24.00
CA VAL A 445 -37.85 -4.61 25.09
C VAL A 445 -38.17 -5.21 26.45
N GLY A 446 -37.45 -4.80 27.49
CA GLY A 446 -37.75 -5.17 28.88
C GLY A 446 -36.64 -5.84 29.69
N GLN A 447 -35.44 -6.05 29.13
CA GLN A 447 -34.29 -6.62 29.86
C GLN A 447 -33.00 -5.91 29.47
N ASP A 448 -32.10 -5.70 30.43
CA ASP A 448 -30.80 -5.07 30.16
C ASP A 448 -29.99 -5.89 29.17
N TYR A 449 -29.36 -5.20 28.22
CA TYR A 449 -28.48 -5.83 27.23
C TYR A 449 -27.38 -4.86 26.82
N ALA A 450 -26.17 -5.38 26.70
CA ALA A 450 -24.96 -4.66 26.32
C ALA A 450 -24.72 -4.78 24.80
N TRP A 451 -25.19 -3.78 24.04
CA TRP A 451 -24.98 -3.71 22.59
C TRP A 451 -23.62 -3.10 22.25
N LYS A 452 -22.94 -3.62 21.22
CA LYS A 452 -21.74 -3.00 20.67
C LYS A 452 -22.12 -2.12 19.48
N LEU A 453 -21.56 -0.91 19.38
CA LEU A 453 -21.73 -0.05 18.21
C LEU A 453 -20.45 -0.03 17.39
N ALA A 454 -20.54 -0.36 16.11
CA ALA A 454 -19.41 -0.34 15.19
C ALA A 454 -19.81 0.22 13.82
N ALA A 455 -18.88 0.90 13.16
CA ALA A 455 -19.03 1.22 11.75
C ALA A 455 -18.89 -0.07 10.95
N VAL A 456 -19.90 -0.42 10.13
CA VAL A 456 -19.89 -1.62 9.32
C VAL A 456 -20.29 -1.30 7.89
N THR A 457 -19.65 -1.96 6.93
CA THR A 457 -19.98 -1.89 5.51
C THR A 457 -20.68 -3.18 5.09
N THR A 458 -21.80 -3.04 4.39
CA THR A 458 -22.63 -4.16 3.96
C THR A 458 -22.17 -4.74 2.63
N ASP A 459 -22.74 -5.89 2.26
CA ASP A 459 -22.61 -6.60 0.99
C ASP A 459 -23.06 -5.75 -0.22
N GLN A 460 -23.87 -4.72 0.04
CA GLN A 460 -24.30 -3.70 -0.93
C GLN A 460 -23.38 -2.46 -0.93
N ASN A 461 -22.23 -2.52 -0.27
CA ASN A 461 -21.22 -1.46 -0.19
C ASN A 461 -21.73 -0.14 0.42
N GLN A 462 -22.76 -0.22 1.28
CA GLN A 462 -23.24 0.89 2.09
C GLN A 462 -22.67 0.80 3.51
N THR A 463 -22.29 1.93 4.09
CA THR A 463 -21.72 2.01 5.44
C THR A 463 -22.70 2.67 6.39
N GLY A 464 -22.85 2.11 7.58
CA GLY A 464 -23.60 2.69 8.69
C GLY A 464 -23.18 2.09 10.03
N ILE A 465 -24.01 2.25 11.05
CA ILE A 465 -23.76 1.74 12.39
C ILE A 465 -24.42 0.37 12.54
N GLY A 466 -23.63 -0.65 12.83
CA GLY A 466 -24.13 -1.93 13.31
C GLY A 466 -24.46 -1.85 14.79
N ILE A 467 -25.67 -2.24 15.17
CA ILE A 467 -26.09 -2.41 16.57
C ILE A 467 -25.89 -3.88 16.90
N LEU A 468 -24.68 -4.22 17.30
CA LEU A 468 -24.16 -5.58 17.30
C LEU A 468 -24.47 -6.31 18.60
N SER A 469 -24.88 -7.58 18.46
CA SER A 469 -25.03 -8.50 19.58
C SER A 469 -23.69 -8.80 20.26
N LYS A 470 -23.71 -9.53 21.38
CA LYS A 470 -22.52 -9.83 22.21
C LYS A 470 -21.34 -10.41 21.41
N SER A 471 -21.61 -11.30 20.47
CA SER A 471 -20.65 -11.94 19.56
C SER A 471 -20.00 -10.96 18.60
N GLY A 472 -20.66 -9.84 18.27
CA GLY A 472 -20.26 -8.92 17.22
C GLY A 472 -20.66 -9.38 15.81
N THR A 473 -21.26 -10.56 15.68
CA THR A 473 -21.56 -11.18 14.37
C THR A 473 -22.87 -10.68 13.77
N TYR A 474 -23.87 -10.42 14.62
CA TYR A 474 -25.21 -10.06 14.18
C TYR A 474 -25.55 -8.62 14.56
N SER A 475 -26.28 -7.94 13.68
CA SER A 475 -26.82 -6.59 13.89
C SER A 475 -28.35 -6.60 13.82
N TRP A 476 -28.98 -5.56 14.37
CA TRP A 476 -30.40 -5.29 14.13
C TRP A 476 -30.68 -5.20 12.63
N TYR A 477 -31.74 -5.83 12.16
CA TYR A 477 -32.06 -5.95 10.75
C TYR A 477 -33.54 -5.69 10.48
N THR A 478 -33.78 -4.87 9.47
CA THR A 478 -35.12 -4.59 8.92
C THR A 478 -35.45 -5.62 7.85
N ASN A 479 -36.48 -6.44 8.09
CA ASN A 479 -36.94 -7.43 7.10
C ASN A 479 -37.99 -6.83 6.15
N PRO A 480 -37.63 -6.57 4.87
CA PRO A 480 -38.53 -5.93 3.91
C PRO A 480 -39.70 -6.81 3.46
N ARG A 481 -39.72 -8.09 3.83
CA ARG A 481 -40.86 -8.98 3.55
C ARG A 481 -41.97 -8.89 4.59
N SER A 482 -41.66 -8.38 5.78
CA SER A 482 -42.57 -8.43 6.94
C SER A 482 -42.88 -7.04 7.48
N TRP A 483 -41.86 -6.18 7.66
CA TRP A 483 -41.96 -4.86 8.31
C TRP A 483 -42.57 -4.85 9.73
N THR A 484 -42.88 -6.02 10.30
CA THR A 484 -43.60 -6.14 11.58
C THR A 484 -42.68 -6.36 12.79
N TYR A 485 -41.40 -6.63 12.57
CA TYR A 485 -40.42 -6.80 13.64
C TYR A 485 -38.99 -6.51 13.16
N ILE A 486 -38.13 -6.11 14.09
CA ILE A 486 -36.67 -6.09 13.94
C ILE A 486 -36.12 -7.40 14.49
N LEU A 487 -35.16 -7.99 13.77
CA LEU A 487 -34.48 -9.23 14.18
C LEU A 487 -32.96 -9.11 14.00
N LEU A 488 -32.21 -10.11 14.43
CA LEU A 488 -30.78 -10.23 14.19
C LEU A 488 -30.49 -10.92 12.86
N LYS A 489 -29.61 -10.31 12.05
CA LYS A 489 -28.99 -10.91 10.86
C LYS A 489 -27.49 -10.58 10.85
N PRO A 490 -26.64 -11.27 10.07
CA PRO A 490 -25.24 -10.88 9.91
C PRO A 490 -25.12 -9.39 9.59
N TYR A 491 -24.14 -8.71 10.22
CA TYR A 491 -23.99 -7.25 10.06
C TYR A 491 -23.75 -6.83 8.61
N GLU A 492 -23.22 -7.74 7.80
CA GLU A 492 -22.90 -7.52 6.38
C GLU A 492 -24.15 -7.36 5.52
N TRP A 493 -25.34 -7.69 5.98
CA TRP A 493 -26.53 -7.61 5.12
C TRP A 493 -27.00 -6.15 4.98
N GLY A 494 -27.38 -5.72 3.78
CA GLY A 494 -27.84 -4.36 3.50
C GLY A 494 -28.78 -3.74 4.57
N GLY A 495 -29.84 -4.45 5.00
CA GLY A 495 -30.79 -3.96 6.00
C GLY A 495 -30.30 -3.93 7.46
N SER A 496 -29.04 -4.29 7.72
CA SER A 496 -28.44 -4.45 9.06
C SER A 496 -27.76 -3.20 9.61
N ILE A 497 -27.77 -2.09 8.86
CA ILE A 497 -27.10 -0.82 9.21
C ILE A 497 -28.09 0.27 9.60
N TRP A 498 -27.69 1.06 10.59
CA TRP A 498 -28.50 2.10 11.21
C TRP A 498 -27.72 3.40 11.38
N GLU A 499 -28.41 4.47 11.67
CA GLU A 499 -27.84 5.74 12.10
C GLU A 499 -28.61 6.23 13.33
N PHE A 500 -27.89 6.96 14.19
CA PHE A 500 -28.46 7.57 15.38
C PHE A 500 -28.64 9.07 15.10
N VAL A 501 -29.88 9.48 14.83
CA VAL A 501 -30.25 10.87 14.58
C VAL A 501 -30.50 11.55 15.92
N LYS A 502 -29.58 12.43 16.32
CA LYS A 502 -29.73 13.22 17.56
C LYS A 502 -30.98 14.09 17.45
N THR A 503 -31.80 14.09 18.50
CA THR A 503 -32.95 15.01 18.62
C THR A 503 -32.58 16.22 19.47
N ASP A 504 -33.40 17.27 19.42
CA ASP A 504 -33.26 18.45 20.29
C ASP A 504 -33.81 18.19 21.72
N GLU A 505 -34.30 16.98 22.01
CA GLU A 505 -34.90 16.65 23.29
C GLU A 505 -33.88 16.08 24.29
N GLU A 506 -33.76 16.74 25.44
CA GLU A 506 -32.88 16.32 26.53
C GLU A 506 -33.50 15.22 27.38
N VAL A 507 -32.66 14.28 27.82
CA VAL A 507 -33.01 13.26 28.82
C VAL A 507 -33.16 13.96 30.17
N THR A 508 -34.41 14.16 30.59
CA THR A 508 -34.71 14.73 31.90
C THR A 508 -34.47 13.67 32.98
N THR A 509 -33.27 13.65 33.55
CA THR A 509 -33.05 12.95 34.80
C THR A 509 -33.70 13.78 35.90
N ALA A 510 -34.55 13.17 36.73
CA ALA A 510 -35.18 13.83 37.86
C ALA A 510 -34.15 14.12 38.99
N ILE A 511 -33.18 14.99 38.70
CA ILE A 511 -32.37 15.74 39.68
C ILE A 511 -32.19 17.14 39.10
N ASN A 512 -33.23 17.96 39.22
CA ASN A 512 -33.10 19.41 39.21
C ASN A 512 -33.18 19.86 40.66
N GLU A 513 -32.02 19.94 41.32
CA GLU A 513 -31.66 20.80 42.46
C GLU A 513 -30.55 20.12 43.28
N VAL A 514 -29.30 20.54 43.06
CA VAL A 514 -28.31 20.53 44.14
C VAL A 514 -28.50 21.86 44.86
N SER A 515 -29.02 21.79 46.08
CA SER A 515 -29.00 22.91 47.02
C SER A 515 -27.60 23.50 47.12
N ASP A 516 -27.51 24.82 46.97
CA ASP A 516 -26.31 25.64 47.16
C ASP A 516 -25.53 25.19 48.41
N GLY A 517 -24.41 24.53 48.17
CA GLY A 517 -23.38 24.24 49.15
C GLY A 517 -22.06 24.71 48.57
N THR A 518 -21.76 26.00 48.79
CA THR A 518 -20.47 26.67 48.61
C THR A 518 -19.29 25.76 48.22
N ALA A 519 -18.99 25.68 46.92
CA ALA A 519 -17.70 25.21 46.43
C ALA A 519 -17.34 25.95 45.14
N ASN A 520 -16.20 26.65 45.20
CA ASN A 520 -15.56 27.48 44.19
C ASN A 520 -15.90 27.16 42.72
N ARG A 521 -16.67 28.06 42.08
CA ARG A 521 -16.59 28.28 40.63
C ARG A 521 -15.28 29.00 40.31
N SER A 522 -14.23 28.23 40.04
CA SER A 522 -13.00 28.76 39.44
C SER A 522 -12.30 27.69 38.61
N SER A 523 -12.84 27.40 37.42
CA SER A 523 -12.10 27.04 36.20
C SER A 523 -13.07 26.55 35.10
N ILE A 524 -13.89 27.45 34.55
CA ILE A 524 -14.47 27.21 33.22
C ILE A 524 -13.43 27.75 32.23
N SER A 525 -12.79 26.89 31.45
CA SER A 525 -11.95 27.35 30.34
C SER A 525 -12.87 27.98 29.30
N HIS A 526 -12.92 29.31 29.25
CA HIS A 526 -13.73 30.04 28.29
C HIS A 526 -13.21 29.79 26.88
N HIS A 527 -13.89 28.92 26.12
CA HIS A 527 -13.55 28.67 24.73
C HIS A 527 -14.04 29.83 23.87
N ILE A 528 -13.12 30.38 23.07
CA ILE A 528 -13.35 31.49 22.15
C ILE A 528 -13.39 30.90 20.73
N PHE A 529 -14.37 31.29 19.94
CA PHE A 529 -14.51 30.86 18.54
C PHE A 529 -14.67 32.07 17.63
N ASP A 530 -14.20 31.96 16.38
CA ASP A 530 -14.57 32.91 15.33
C ASP A 530 -15.99 32.61 14.79
N LEU A 531 -16.46 33.44 13.86
CA LEU A 531 -17.78 33.27 13.25
C LEU A 531 -17.88 32.05 12.32
N THR A 532 -16.77 31.40 11.99
CA THR A 532 -16.73 30.16 11.20
C THR A 532 -16.72 28.90 12.09
N GLY A 533 -16.68 29.08 13.41
CA GLY A 533 -16.66 27.99 14.38
C GLY A 533 -15.26 27.49 14.71
N ARG A 534 -14.21 28.14 14.21
CA ARG A 534 -12.82 27.82 14.54
C ARG A 534 -12.49 28.32 15.94
N ARG A 535 -11.91 27.45 16.77
CA ARG A 535 -11.45 27.81 18.12
C ARG A 535 -10.23 28.74 18.06
N LEU A 536 -10.25 29.80 18.85
CA LEU A 536 -9.17 30.77 19.01
C LEU A 536 -8.50 30.60 20.38
N SER A 537 -7.18 30.77 20.44
CA SER A 537 -6.41 30.76 21.68
C SER A 537 -6.59 32.04 22.51
N GLN A 538 -7.05 33.13 21.89
CA GLN A 538 -7.31 34.43 22.52
C GLN A 538 -8.38 35.23 21.73
N ALA A 539 -8.99 36.22 22.37
CA ALA A 539 -9.98 37.09 21.71
C ALA A 539 -9.32 37.93 20.61
N PRO A 540 -9.95 38.10 19.43
CA PRO A 540 -9.42 38.94 18.37
C PRO A 540 -9.39 40.41 18.77
N VAL A 541 -8.38 41.14 18.30
CA VAL A 541 -8.16 42.55 18.65
C VAL A 541 -9.28 43.46 18.09
N HIS A 542 -9.88 43.08 16.96
CA HIS A 542 -11.01 43.78 16.34
C HIS A 542 -12.04 42.77 15.81
N GLY A 543 -13.33 43.09 15.97
CA GLY A 543 -14.43 42.33 15.34
C GLY A 543 -15.19 41.42 16.30
N ILE A 544 -16.05 40.56 15.73
CA ILE A 544 -17.01 39.74 16.47
C ILE A 544 -16.45 38.33 16.66
N TYR A 545 -16.54 37.82 17.89
CA TYR A 545 -16.18 36.45 18.27
C TYR A 545 -17.28 35.83 19.13
N ILE A 546 -17.24 34.51 19.33
CA ILE A 546 -18.20 33.77 20.16
C ILE A 546 -17.48 33.29 21.41
N GLN A 547 -18.04 33.63 22.58
CA GLN A 547 -17.56 33.17 23.88
C GLN A 547 -18.77 32.79 24.72
N ASP A 548 -18.74 31.59 25.32
CA ASP A 548 -19.83 31.05 26.15
C ASP A 548 -21.20 31.09 25.44
N ARG A 549 -21.21 30.71 24.15
CA ARG A 549 -22.38 30.73 23.24
C ARG A 549 -23.00 32.12 23.03
N GLN A 550 -22.31 33.20 23.40
CA GLN A 550 -22.73 34.57 23.12
C GLN A 550 -21.79 35.25 22.13
N LYS A 551 -22.35 36.02 21.20
CA LYS A 551 -21.56 36.91 20.33
C LYS A 551 -21.02 38.08 21.17
N ARG A 552 -19.70 38.26 21.12
CA ARG A 552 -18.94 39.35 21.74
C ARG A 552 -18.28 40.17 20.64
N CYS A 553 -18.07 41.46 20.88
CA CYS A 553 -17.39 42.35 19.93
C CYS A 553 -16.33 43.13 20.70
N ASN A 554 -15.12 43.19 20.13
CA ASN A 554 -14.06 44.09 20.56
C ASN A 554 -13.97 45.30 19.63
#